data_AF-A0A8J7AH36-F1
#
_entry.id   AF-A0A8J7AH36-F1
#
_cell.length_a   1.000
_cell.length_b   1.000
_cell.length_c   1.000
_cell.angle_alpha   90.00
_cell.angle_beta   90.00
_cell.angle_gamma   90.00
#
_symmetry.space_group_name_H-M   'P 1'
#
loop_
_entity.id
_entity.type
_entity.pdbx_description
1 polymer ?
#
loop_
_entity_poly.entity_id
_entity_poly.type
_entity_poly.pdbx_seq_one_letter_code
_entity_poly.pdbx_strand_id
1 'polypeptide(L)'
;MSDHSIFDWVSVLGPILLSWPLVITVALLFFYRPLFRLLEKFSRNNIQKAKIGPFEIEESEQTYAESIKLLLTSFVSENELDHLQQLNNEKESVPYDSGTSISADLKRLSTLGFINAKTDLDQLPHEGELNHHVELTEKGKKYLTLRDNLVTSQLSNQDQEE
;
A
#
# COMPACT_ATOMS: atom_id res chain seq x y z
N MET A 1 -30.84 29.15 37.94
CA MET A 1 -29.95 28.69 36.86
C MET A 1 -28.71 29.55 36.95
N SER A 2 -27.61 28.95 37.41
CA SER A 2 -26.39 29.66 37.79
C SER A 2 -25.41 29.56 36.63
N ASP A 3 -25.26 30.64 35.87
CA ASP A 3 -24.30 30.71 34.77
C ASP A 3 -22.89 30.83 35.35
N HIS A 4 -22.23 29.68 35.56
CA HIS A 4 -20.81 29.64 35.86
C HIS A 4 -20.04 30.14 34.64
N SER A 5 -19.69 31.42 34.67
CA SER A 5 -18.99 32.10 33.59
C SER A 5 -17.61 31.50 33.40
N ILE A 6 -17.30 31.13 32.16
CA ILE A 6 -16.04 30.51 31.69
C ILE A 6 -14.82 31.36 32.12
N PHE A 7 -15.04 32.64 32.40
CA PHE A 7 -14.02 33.59 32.87
C PHE A 7 -13.59 33.42 34.34
N ASP A 8 -14.43 32.82 35.22
CA ASP A 8 -14.03 32.55 36.61
C ASP A 8 -12.91 31.50 36.68
N TRP A 9 -12.96 30.50 35.81
CA TRP A 9 -11.92 29.45 35.76
C TRP A 9 -10.58 29.99 35.22
N VAL A 10 -10.62 30.96 34.31
CA VAL A 10 -9.42 31.66 33.80
C VAL A 10 -8.76 32.51 34.89
N SER A 11 -9.52 33.10 35.82
CA SER A 11 -8.94 33.82 36.96
C SER A 11 -8.24 32.89 37.96
N VAL A 12 -8.73 31.67 38.11
CA VAL A 12 -8.11 30.64 38.98
C VAL A 12 -6.89 30.01 38.29
N LEU A 13 -6.91 29.86 36.97
CA LEU A 13 -5.79 29.32 36.19
C LEU A 13 -4.78 30.35 35.68
N GLY A 14 -5.05 31.65 35.75
CA GLY A 14 -4.16 32.71 35.25
C GLY A 14 -2.71 32.57 35.72
N PRO A 15 -2.45 32.31 37.03
CA PRO A 15 -1.09 32.08 37.52
C PRO A 15 -0.45 30.78 37.00
N ILE A 16 -1.27 29.77 36.66
CA ILE A 16 -0.85 28.44 36.20
C ILE A 16 -0.53 28.47 34.69
N LEU A 17 -1.33 29.20 33.90
CA LEU A 17 -1.14 29.38 32.46
C LEU A 17 0.09 30.27 32.15
N LEU A 18 0.39 31.25 33.01
CA LEU A 18 1.54 32.14 32.82
C LEU A 18 2.87 31.51 33.24
N SER A 19 2.83 30.49 34.11
CA SER A 19 4.01 29.76 34.60
C SER A 19 4.30 28.47 33.80
N TRP A 20 3.32 27.92 33.10
CA TRP A 20 3.48 26.80 32.15
C TRP A 20 4.69 26.96 31.21
N PRO A 21 4.93 28.13 30.56
CA PRO A 21 6.03 28.23 29.60
C PRO A 21 7.37 28.12 30.30
N LEU A 22 7.46 28.69 31.50
CA LEU A 22 8.65 28.61 32.35
C LEU A 22 8.90 27.18 32.82
N VAL A 23 7.84 26.49 33.28
CA VAL A 23 7.90 25.10 33.72
C VAL A 23 8.28 24.19 32.56
N ILE A 24 7.74 24.40 31.36
CA ILE A 24 8.12 23.66 30.15
C ILE A 24 9.57 23.94 29.77
N THR A 25 10.04 25.18 29.85
CA THR A 25 11.47 25.46 29.58
C THR A 25 12.40 24.81 30.59
N VAL A 26 12.05 24.78 31.88
CA VAL A 26 12.83 24.11 32.92
C VAL A 26 12.79 22.59 32.74
N ALA A 27 11.62 22.04 32.43
CA ALA A 27 11.45 20.63 32.13
C ALA A 27 12.24 20.23 30.87
N LEU A 28 12.19 21.02 29.80
CA LEU A 28 13.04 20.81 28.63
C LEU A 28 14.52 20.88 29.00
N LEU A 29 14.97 21.84 29.83
CA LEU A 29 16.37 21.93 30.22
C LEU A 29 16.89 20.72 30.98
N PHE A 30 16.06 20.09 31.83
CA PHE A 30 16.44 18.88 32.57
C PHE A 30 16.21 17.59 31.78
N PHE A 31 15.14 17.54 30.96
CA PHE A 31 14.68 16.34 30.29
C PHE A 31 14.90 16.33 28.76
N TYR A 32 15.57 17.33 28.17
CA TYR A 32 15.87 17.32 26.73
C TYR A 32 16.70 16.11 26.32
N ARG A 33 17.67 15.70 27.15
CA ARG A 33 18.50 14.51 26.89
C ARG A 33 17.68 13.21 26.88
N PRO A 34 16.86 12.89 27.89
CA PRO A 34 16.02 11.69 27.85
C PRO A 34 14.90 11.75 26.81
N LEU A 35 14.27 12.92 26.58
CA LEU A 35 13.21 13.07 25.57
C LEU A 35 13.74 12.83 24.15
N PHE A 36 14.92 13.34 23.83
CA PHE A 36 15.53 13.13 22.52
C PHE A 36 15.89 11.66 22.29
N ARG A 37 16.31 10.93 23.34
CA ARG A 37 16.53 9.47 23.25
C ARG A 37 15.25 8.68 22.98
N LEU A 38 14.09 9.16 23.45
CA LEU A 38 12.80 8.54 23.16
C LEU A 38 12.37 8.85 21.73
N LEU A 39 12.53 10.11 21.28
CA LEU A 39 12.28 10.49 19.89
C LEU A 39 13.15 9.70 18.91
N GLU A 40 14.42 9.48 19.23
CA GLU A 40 15.31 8.68 18.39
C GLU A 40 14.90 7.20 18.35
N LYS A 41 14.41 6.63 19.47
CA LYS A 41 13.84 5.28 19.48
C LYS A 41 12.56 5.17 18.67
N PHE A 42 11.69 6.18 18.70
CA PHE A 42 10.47 6.20 17.89
C PHE A 42 10.73 6.48 16.41
N SER A 43 11.76 7.26 16.09
CA SER A 43 12.13 7.54 14.68
C SER A 43 12.96 6.42 14.05
N ARG A 44 13.74 5.69 14.85
CA ARG A 44 14.61 4.59 14.37
C ARG A 44 13.88 3.24 14.40
N ASN A 45 12.92 3.07 15.31
CA ASN A 45 12.05 1.90 15.30
C ASN A 45 10.86 2.20 14.40
N ASN A 46 10.98 1.83 13.13
CA ASN A 46 9.83 1.52 12.30
C ASN A 46 8.87 0.65 13.14
N ILE A 47 7.60 1.05 13.21
CA ILE A 47 6.58 0.53 14.12
C ILE A 47 6.28 -0.94 13.77
N GLN A 48 7.14 -1.86 14.18
CA GLN A 48 6.93 -3.31 14.03
C GLN A 48 6.88 -4.03 15.38
N LYS A 49 7.24 -3.35 16.48
CA LYS A 49 7.15 -3.94 17.84
C LYS A 49 6.62 -2.92 18.84
N ALA A 50 5.29 -2.75 18.85
CA ALA A 50 4.60 -2.10 19.95
C ALA A 50 4.24 -3.17 20.99
N LYS A 51 4.87 -3.10 22.17
CA LYS A 51 4.57 -4.02 23.27
C LYS A 51 3.25 -3.60 23.93
N ILE A 52 2.14 -4.21 23.51
CA ILE A 52 0.80 -3.97 24.08
C ILE A 52 0.52 -5.10 25.09
N GLY A 53 0.90 -4.89 26.35
CA GLY A 53 0.61 -5.85 27.43
C GLY A 53 1.34 -7.21 27.26
N PRO A 54 0.76 -8.33 27.73
CA PRO A 54 1.41 -9.64 27.74
C PRO A 54 1.45 -10.34 26.37
N PHE A 55 0.96 -9.70 25.31
CA PHE A 55 0.97 -10.24 23.96
C PHE A 55 1.95 -9.46 23.09
N GLU A 56 2.99 -10.13 22.64
CA GLU A 56 3.93 -9.62 21.63
C GLU A 56 3.30 -9.91 20.27
N ILE A 57 2.65 -8.91 19.67
CA ILE A 57 2.24 -8.99 18.27
C ILE A 57 3.50 -8.66 17.47
N GLU A 58 4.32 -9.67 17.21
CA GLU A 58 5.29 -9.63 16.12
C GLU A 58 4.52 -9.94 14.85
N GLU A 59 4.12 -8.92 14.10
CA GLU A 59 3.85 -9.12 12.68
C GLU A 59 5.22 -9.40 12.06
N SER A 60 5.52 -10.69 11.86
CA SER A 60 6.77 -11.06 11.22
C SER A 60 6.79 -10.46 9.82
N GLU A 61 7.96 -10.01 9.35
CA GLU A 61 8.10 -9.49 7.97
C GLU A 61 7.58 -10.50 6.93
N GLN A 62 7.57 -11.79 7.28
CA GLN A 62 6.96 -12.87 6.52
C GLN A 62 5.44 -12.77 6.43
N THR A 63 4.71 -12.59 7.55
CA THR A 63 3.24 -12.43 7.55
C THR A 63 2.81 -11.20 6.75
N TYR A 64 3.58 -10.11 6.85
CA TYR A 64 3.34 -8.91 6.06
C TYR A 64 3.54 -9.15 4.56
N ALA A 65 4.63 -9.84 4.18
CA ALA A 65 4.90 -10.20 2.79
C ALA A 65 3.83 -11.14 2.20
N GLU A 66 3.38 -12.14 2.97
CA GLU A 66 2.28 -13.04 2.59
C GLU A 66 0.95 -12.29 2.38
N SER A 67 0.67 -11.33 3.27
CA SER A 67 -0.53 -10.50 3.17
C SER A 67 -0.50 -9.63 1.91
N ILE A 68 0.65 -9.01 1.61
CA ILE A 68 0.84 -8.25 0.37
C ILE A 68 0.68 -9.14 -0.86
N LYS A 69 1.21 -10.36 -0.83
CA LYS A 69 1.08 -11.32 -1.92
C LYS A 69 -0.40 -11.63 -2.18
N LEU A 70 -1.15 -11.98 -1.14
CA LEU A 70 -2.59 -12.28 -1.26
C LEU A 70 -3.35 -11.09 -1.84
N LEU A 71 -3.05 -9.87 -1.39
CA LEU A 71 -3.65 -8.66 -1.92
C LEU A 71 -3.31 -8.45 -3.40
N LEU A 72 -2.06 -8.64 -3.81
CA LEU A 72 -1.63 -8.47 -5.20
C LEU A 72 -2.21 -9.53 -6.14
N THR A 73 -2.32 -10.78 -5.70
CA THR A 73 -2.91 -11.87 -6.49
C THR A 73 -4.44 -11.79 -6.54
N SER A 74 -5.09 -11.26 -5.51
CA SER A 74 -6.55 -11.03 -5.51
C SER A 74 -6.98 -9.77 -6.25
N PHE A 75 -6.06 -8.83 -6.51
CA PHE A 75 -6.37 -7.57 -7.17
C PHE A 75 -6.69 -7.75 -8.67
N VAL A 76 -6.04 -8.70 -9.34
CA VAL A 76 -6.21 -8.99 -10.76
C VAL A 76 -6.43 -10.49 -10.92
N SER A 77 -7.52 -10.88 -11.60
CA SER A 77 -7.84 -12.29 -11.83
C SER A 77 -6.76 -12.97 -12.68
N GLU A 78 -6.72 -14.30 -12.69
CA GLU A 78 -5.76 -15.03 -13.53
C GLU A 78 -5.97 -14.73 -15.03
N ASN A 79 -7.22 -14.67 -15.50
CA ASN A 79 -7.52 -14.31 -16.90
C ASN A 79 -7.02 -12.90 -17.26
N GLU A 80 -7.25 -11.91 -16.38
CA GLU A 80 -6.76 -10.56 -16.58
C GLU A 80 -5.23 -10.48 -16.55
N LEU A 81 -4.58 -11.29 -15.71
CA LEU A 81 -3.13 -11.39 -15.67
C LEU A 81 -2.59 -11.94 -16.99
N ASP A 82 -3.20 -13.00 -17.53
CA ASP A 82 -2.82 -13.59 -18.81
C ASP A 82 -2.87 -12.54 -19.92
N HIS A 83 -3.94 -11.73 -19.95
CA HIS A 83 -4.04 -10.61 -20.89
C HIS A 83 -2.92 -9.57 -20.69
N LEU A 84 -2.59 -9.20 -19.45
CA LEU A 84 -1.49 -8.26 -19.18
C LEU A 84 -0.12 -8.83 -19.58
N GLN A 85 0.14 -10.12 -19.31
CA GLN A 85 1.38 -10.79 -19.68
C GLN A 85 1.51 -10.89 -21.19
N GLN A 86 0.42 -11.17 -21.90
CA GLN A 86 0.38 -11.16 -23.35
C GLN A 86 0.74 -9.79 -23.93
N LEU A 87 0.24 -8.70 -23.34
CA LEU A 87 0.59 -7.34 -23.77
C LEU A 87 2.04 -6.96 -23.48
N ASN A 88 2.64 -7.56 -22.44
CA ASN A 88 4.04 -7.32 -22.09
C ASN A 88 5.00 -8.11 -23.00
N ASN A 89 4.58 -9.29 -23.45
CA ASN A 89 5.34 -10.15 -24.36
C ASN A 89 5.05 -9.77 -25.81
N GLU A 90 5.68 -8.71 -26.31
CA GLU A 90 5.59 -8.24 -27.71
C GLU A 90 5.88 -9.32 -28.78
N LYS A 91 6.39 -10.50 -28.39
CA LYS A 91 6.80 -11.60 -29.26
C LYS A 91 5.73 -12.66 -29.52
N GLU A 92 4.69 -12.75 -28.69
CA GLU A 92 3.66 -13.78 -28.85
C GLU A 92 2.29 -13.11 -28.97
N SER A 93 1.98 -12.69 -30.20
CA SER A 93 0.62 -12.33 -30.61
C SER A 93 -0.25 -13.60 -30.62
N VAL A 94 -0.58 -14.10 -29.43
CA VAL A 94 -1.55 -15.18 -29.27
C VAL A 94 -2.92 -14.63 -29.65
N PRO A 95 -3.64 -15.20 -30.61
CA PRO A 95 -4.99 -14.74 -30.91
C PRO A 95 -5.87 -14.98 -29.68
N TYR A 96 -6.55 -13.93 -29.20
CA TYR A 96 -7.51 -14.10 -28.12
C TYR A 96 -8.81 -14.71 -28.68
N ASP A 97 -9.49 -15.53 -27.88
CA ASP A 97 -10.83 -16.05 -28.18
C ASP A 97 -11.86 -15.29 -27.32
N SER A 98 -12.81 -14.62 -27.99
CA SER A 98 -13.92 -13.88 -27.36
C SER A 98 -14.96 -14.75 -26.65
N GLY A 99 -14.81 -16.08 -26.64
CA GLY A 99 -15.65 -16.99 -25.85
C GLY A 99 -15.62 -16.70 -24.35
N THR A 100 -14.59 -16.02 -23.86
CA THR A 100 -14.49 -15.52 -22.48
C THR A 100 -14.83 -14.03 -22.45
N SER A 101 -15.31 -13.51 -21.32
CA SER A 101 -15.73 -12.12 -21.12
C SER A 101 -14.57 -11.09 -21.16
N ILE A 102 -13.70 -11.17 -22.16
CA ILE A 102 -12.47 -10.39 -22.33
C ILE A 102 -12.73 -8.89 -22.36
N SER A 103 -13.85 -8.45 -22.92
CA SER A 103 -14.20 -7.02 -22.93
C SER A 103 -14.43 -6.49 -21.52
N ALA A 104 -15.02 -7.28 -20.62
CA ALA A 104 -15.23 -6.90 -19.23
C ALA A 104 -13.90 -6.83 -18.47
N ASP A 105 -13.02 -7.80 -18.70
CA ASP A 105 -11.68 -7.87 -18.10
C ASP A 105 -10.82 -6.69 -18.55
N LEU A 106 -10.78 -6.39 -19.86
CA LEU A 106 -10.05 -5.23 -20.41
C LEU A 106 -10.62 -3.90 -19.91
N LYS A 107 -11.95 -3.77 -19.80
CA LYS A 107 -12.58 -2.57 -19.22
C LYS A 107 -12.16 -2.36 -17.76
N ARG A 108 -12.13 -3.43 -16.98
CA ARG A 108 -11.70 -3.38 -15.58
C ARG A 108 -10.22 -3.01 -15.49
N LEU A 109 -9.36 -3.67 -16.26
CA LEU A 109 -7.93 -3.35 -16.35
C LEU A 109 -7.68 -1.90 -16.78
N SER A 110 -8.50 -1.36 -17.69
CA SER A 110 -8.43 0.03 -18.12
C SER A 110 -8.87 0.98 -17.01
N THR A 111 -9.94 0.65 -16.29
CA THR A 111 -10.41 1.42 -15.12
C THR A 111 -9.37 1.44 -14.00
N LEU A 112 -8.64 0.34 -13.82
CA LEU A 112 -7.52 0.25 -12.88
C LEU A 112 -6.28 1.03 -13.36
N GLY A 113 -6.28 1.50 -14.61
CA GLY A 113 -5.19 2.23 -15.23
C GLY A 113 -3.98 1.35 -15.55
N PHE A 114 -4.18 0.04 -15.72
CA PHE A 114 -3.12 -0.87 -16.14
C PHE A 114 -2.96 -0.89 -17.66
N ILE A 115 -4.06 -0.70 -18.40
CA ILE A 115 -4.06 -0.62 -19.87
C ILE A 115 -4.76 0.64 -20.36
N ASN A 116 -4.36 1.10 -21.55
CA ASN A 116 -5.04 2.14 -22.30
C ASN A 116 -5.73 1.53 -23.52
N ALA A 117 -7.00 1.84 -23.72
CA ALA A 117 -7.74 1.43 -24.91
C ALA A 117 -7.40 2.35 -26.09
N LYS A 118 -6.96 1.76 -27.20
CA LYS A 118 -6.77 2.44 -28.49
C LYS A 118 -8.06 2.46 -29.31
N THR A 119 -8.88 1.41 -29.14
CA THR A 119 -10.20 1.26 -29.77
C THR A 119 -11.28 1.11 -28.72
N ASP A 120 -12.53 1.28 -29.15
CA ASP A 120 -13.68 1.00 -28.28
C ASP A 120 -13.70 -0.49 -27.89
N LEU A 121 -13.63 -0.76 -26.57
CA LEU A 121 -13.58 -2.12 -26.02
C LEU A 121 -14.92 -2.85 -26.16
N ASP A 122 -16.02 -2.12 -26.39
CA ASP A 122 -17.33 -2.71 -26.67
C ASP A 122 -17.44 -3.28 -28.09
N GLN A 123 -16.50 -2.94 -28.97
CA GLN A 123 -16.49 -3.35 -30.37
C GLN A 123 -15.28 -4.22 -30.71
N LEU A 124 -14.75 -4.92 -29.71
CA LEU A 124 -13.64 -5.86 -29.92
C LEU A 124 -14.07 -6.96 -30.90
N PRO A 125 -13.23 -7.30 -31.89
CA PRO A 125 -13.50 -8.42 -32.78
C PRO A 125 -13.52 -9.73 -31.99
N HIS A 126 -14.15 -10.77 -32.55
CA HIS A 126 -14.27 -12.06 -31.87
C HIS A 126 -12.92 -12.78 -31.70
N GLU A 127 -11.97 -12.47 -32.59
CA GLU A 127 -10.60 -12.96 -32.58
C GLU A 127 -9.68 -11.85 -33.08
N GLY A 128 -8.45 -11.81 -32.56
CA GLY A 128 -7.46 -10.83 -32.98
C GLY A 128 -6.27 -10.74 -32.04
N GLU A 129 -5.44 -9.73 -32.24
CA GLU A 129 -4.29 -9.45 -31.39
C GLU A 129 -4.59 -8.28 -30.45
N LEU A 130 -4.48 -8.49 -29.14
CA LEU A 130 -4.80 -7.46 -28.14
C LEU A 130 -3.95 -6.19 -28.30
N ASN A 131 -2.69 -6.32 -28.73
CA ASN A 131 -1.76 -5.19 -28.92
C ASN A 131 -2.25 -4.11 -29.89
N HIS A 132 -3.14 -4.48 -30.83
CA HIS A 132 -3.73 -3.55 -31.79
C HIS A 132 -4.84 -2.69 -31.17
N HIS A 133 -5.49 -3.19 -30.11
CA HIS A 133 -6.67 -2.59 -29.50
C HIS A 133 -6.40 -1.95 -28.15
N VAL A 134 -5.41 -2.46 -27.43
CA VAL A 134 -5.02 -1.99 -26.10
C VAL A 134 -3.50 -1.90 -25.98
N GLU A 135 -3.05 -1.07 -25.06
CA GLU A 135 -1.64 -0.88 -24.76
C GLU A 135 -1.40 -0.94 -23.26
N LEU A 136 -0.30 -1.58 -22.89
CA LEU A 136 0.13 -1.67 -21.50
C LEU A 136 0.72 -0.35 -21.03
N THR A 137 0.20 0.17 -19.93
CA THR A 137 0.73 1.40 -19.31
C THR A 137 1.98 1.11 -18.47
N GLU A 138 2.72 2.16 -18.12
CA GLU A 138 3.83 2.07 -17.16
C GLU A 138 3.39 1.52 -15.79
N LYS A 139 2.14 1.77 -15.38
CA LYS A 139 1.57 1.20 -14.15
C LYS A 139 1.36 -0.30 -14.29
N GLY A 140 0.85 -0.76 -15.43
CA GLY A 140 0.68 -2.17 -15.75
C GLY A 140 2.01 -2.93 -15.74
N LYS A 141 3.05 -2.38 -16.38
CA LYS A 141 4.42 -2.96 -16.37
C LYS A 141 4.96 -3.10 -14.95
N LYS A 142 4.83 -2.05 -14.14
CA LYS A 142 5.25 -2.09 -12.73
C LYS A 142 4.51 -3.15 -11.93
N TYR A 143 3.21 -3.30 -12.15
CA TYR A 143 2.41 -4.35 -11.49
C TYR A 143 2.92 -5.74 -11.84
N LEU A 144 3.18 -6.03 -13.12
CA LEU A 144 3.75 -7.32 -13.56
C LEU A 144 5.11 -7.58 -12.92
N THR A 145 6.03 -6.61 -12.97
CA THR A 145 7.35 -6.74 -12.32
C THR A 145 7.26 -6.98 -10.81
N LEU A 146 6.34 -6.31 -10.12
CA LEU A 146 6.14 -6.51 -8.68
C LEU A 146 5.59 -7.92 -8.40
N ARG A 147 4.60 -8.37 -9.18
CA ARG A 147 4.01 -9.70 -9.03
C ARG A 147 5.04 -10.79 -9.31
N ASP A 148 5.82 -10.67 -10.37
CA ASP A 148 6.88 -11.62 -10.73
C ASP A 148 7.95 -11.69 -9.63
N ASN A 149 8.48 -10.54 -9.19
CA ASN A 149 9.49 -10.48 -8.15
C ASN A 149 9.02 -11.08 -6.82
N LEU A 150 7.75 -10.88 -6.45
CA LEU A 150 7.16 -11.44 -5.23
C LEU A 150 6.92 -12.95 -5.32
N VAL A 151 6.66 -13.48 -6.52
CA VAL A 151 6.59 -14.93 -6.74
C VAL A 151 8.00 -15.54 -6.73
N THR A 152 8.98 -14.91 -7.36
CA THR A 152 10.36 -15.43 -7.48
C THR A 152 11.19 -15.33 -6.20
N SER A 153 11.06 -14.25 -5.42
CA SER A 153 11.84 -14.05 -4.17
C SER A 153 11.53 -15.07 -3.06
N GLN A 154 10.42 -15.82 -3.16
CA GLN A 154 10.06 -16.89 -2.24
C GLN A 154 10.66 -18.25 -2.64
N LEU A 155 10.81 -18.54 -3.94
CA LEU A 155 11.53 -19.74 -4.42
C LEU A 155 12.99 -19.73 -3.95
N SER A 156 13.66 -18.58 -3.98
CA SER A 156 15.04 -18.43 -3.52
C SER A 156 15.24 -18.59 -2.00
N ASN A 157 14.18 -18.43 -1.20
CA ASN A 157 14.25 -18.57 0.26
C ASN A 157 13.81 -19.95 0.74
N GLN A 158 13.04 -20.70 -0.04
CA GLN A 158 12.70 -22.11 0.28
C GLN A 158 13.85 -23.08 -0.05
N ASP A 159 14.71 -22.76 -1.03
CA ASP A 159 15.87 -23.60 -1.40
C ASP A 159 17.07 -23.47 -0.44
N GLN A 160 16.96 -22.68 0.64
CA GLN A 160 18.02 -22.52 1.65
C GLN A 160 17.74 -23.25 2.97
N GLU A 161 16.63 -24.00 3.06
CA GLU A 161 16.26 -24.78 4.26
C GLU A 161 16.24 -26.32 4.06
N GLU A 162 16.81 -26.86 2.97
CA GLU A 162 17.10 -28.31 2.83
C GLU A 162 18.55 -28.68 3.17
#